data_AF-A0A3N9XIK0-F1
#
_entry.id   AF-A0A3N9XIK0-F1
#
_cell.length_a   1.000
_cell.length_b   1.000
_cell.length_c   1.000
_cell.angle_alpha   90.00
_cell.angle_beta   90.00
_cell.angle_gamma   90.00
#
_symmetry.space_group_name_H-M   'P 1'
#
loop_
_entity.id
_entity.type
_entity.pdbx_description
1 polymer ?
#
loop_
_entity_poly.entity_id
_entity_poly.type
_entity_poly.pdbx_seq_one_letter_code
_entity_poly.pdbx_strand_id
1 'polypeptide(L)'
;MSGDTETRHLPEGEPSTGDTPLTAPRPTNRRPTPAHTLIDVSHRLRPRDYTIAALLDEHGTLTTEHLTAVLFSNPTTCRHRLHLLRRLGFIDRFIRNRPGAPDPVCWLPGLLSSRYVALSRDEHPPTARAVRERQDRIYASPTLRHLLAVNDVFVALLVHARHRPGAALTRWWSERTTAAAFGHRIKPDGHGVWTDGDQETGFFLELDRGTEPIGRLVDKLASHRKLHAEGGPHYPLLFVLPSRLREQNLHRRLADRPEPTLIVATTSPESGSDPAGPVWRLAGNGRHRLTLADLPSSHGPPGPLTPGPARPEDHPLRLVVDVTS
;
A
#
# COMPACT_ATOMS: atom_id res chain seq x y z
N MET A 1 2.56 -35.53 80.26
CA MET A 1 2.55 -36.98 80.01
C MET A 1 2.86 -37.18 78.55
N SER A 2 4.07 -37.65 78.29
CA SER A 2 4.59 -38.03 76.97
C SER A 2 3.88 -39.28 76.45
N GLY A 3 3.80 -39.39 75.13
CA GLY A 3 3.36 -40.60 74.43
C GLY A 3 3.79 -40.49 72.97
N ASP A 4 4.98 -41.03 72.71
CA ASP A 4 5.68 -41.04 71.43
C ASP A 4 5.38 -42.36 70.70
N THR A 5 5.20 -42.25 69.38
CA THR A 5 5.44 -43.19 68.26
C THR A 5 5.37 -44.72 68.45
N GLU A 6 4.54 -45.40 67.63
CA GLU A 6 4.99 -46.61 66.91
C GLU A 6 4.21 -46.90 65.61
N THR A 7 4.98 -47.41 64.66
CA THR A 7 4.83 -47.60 63.22
C THR A 7 3.85 -48.72 62.83
N ARG A 8 3.09 -48.56 61.73
CA ARG A 8 2.48 -49.69 61.01
C ARG A 8 2.66 -49.59 59.50
N HIS A 9 3.13 -50.71 58.97
CA HIS A 9 3.43 -51.08 57.59
C HIS A 9 2.32 -50.78 56.56
N LEU A 10 2.74 -50.40 55.36
CA LEU A 10 1.99 -50.51 54.10
C LEU A 10 2.80 -51.38 53.13
N PRO A 11 2.14 -52.15 52.23
CA PRO A 11 2.72 -53.31 51.56
C PRO A 11 3.53 -52.97 50.31
N GLU A 12 4.43 -53.89 49.97
CA GLU A 12 5.23 -53.95 48.75
C GLU A 12 4.35 -54.01 47.49
N GLY A 13 4.62 -53.12 46.54
CA GLY A 13 4.09 -53.12 45.18
C GLY A 13 5.25 -53.19 44.18
N GLU A 14 5.11 -54.09 43.22
CA GLU A 14 6.08 -54.58 42.23
C GLU A 14 6.83 -53.51 41.41
N PRO A 15 8.06 -53.81 40.91
CA PRO A 15 8.76 -52.92 39.99
C PRO A 15 8.18 -53.02 38.56
N SER A 16 7.57 -51.91 38.12
CA SER A 16 7.13 -51.69 36.74
C SER A 16 8.30 -51.80 35.76
N THR A 17 8.32 -52.87 34.96
CA THR A 17 9.23 -53.04 33.82
C THR A 17 8.53 -52.51 32.58
N GLY A 18 8.94 -51.32 32.14
CA GLY A 18 8.37 -50.64 30.98
C GLY A 18 9.35 -49.65 30.38
N ASP A 19 10.57 -50.11 30.06
CA ASP A 19 11.54 -49.35 29.28
C ASP A 19 11.04 -49.21 27.83
N THR A 20 10.26 -48.16 27.58
CA THR A 20 10.02 -47.67 26.21
C THR A 20 11.09 -46.63 25.93
N PRO A 21 12.08 -46.87 25.05
CA PRO A 21 13.07 -45.86 24.74
C PRO A 21 12.37 -44.67 24.07
N LEU A 22 12.41 -43.52 24.75
CA LEU A 22 12.09 -42.22 24.18
C LEU A 22 12.93 -42.02 22.92
N THR A 23 12.31 -42.21 21.76
CA THR A 23 12.91 -41.94 20.47
C THR A 23 13.10 -40.43 20.36
N ALA A 24 14.33 -39.97 20.60
CA ALA A 24 14.70 -38.58 20.38
C ALA A 24 14.41 -38.21 18.90
N PRO A 25 13.71 -37.10 18.62
CA PRO A 25 13.47 -36.67 17.26
C PRO A 25 14.82 -36.34 16.62
N ARG A 26 15.19 -37.17 15.64
CA ARG A 26 16.38 -37.01 14.80
C ARG A 26 16.35 -35.61 14.19
N PRO A 27 17.40 -34.77 14.34
CA PRO A 27 17.42 -33.46 13.73
C PRO A 27 17.31 -33.66 12.21
N THR A 28 16.17 -33.26 11.66
CA THR A 28 16.00 -33.21 10.22
C THR A 28 16.97 -32.14 9.74
N ASN A 29 18.12 -32.57 9.24
CA ASN A 29 19.10 -31.71 8.62
C ASN A 29 18.48 -31.20 7.31
N ARG A 30 17.62 -30.19 7.44
CA ARG A 30 16.92 -29.55 6.35
C ARG A 30 17.99 -28.79 5.59
N ARG A 31 18.56 -29.45 4.56
CA ARG A 31 19.51 -28.81 3.63
C ARG A 31 18.95 -27.43 3.29
N PRO A 32 19.73 -26.34 3.48
CA PRO A 32 19.30 -25.03 3.03
C PRO A 32 18.95 -25.17 1.55
N THR A 33 17.71 -24.88 1.19
CA THR A 33 17.34 -24.72 -0.23
C THR A 33 18.35 -23.78 -0.86
N PRO A 34 18.96 -24.14 -2.00
CA PRO A 34 19.96 -23.28 -2.64
C PRO A 34 19.35 -21.90 -2.83
N ALA A 35 20.05 -20.87 -2.36
CA ALA A 35 19.62 -19.50 -2.52
C ALA A 35 19.62 -19.18 -4.02
N HIS A 36 18.42 -19.12 -4.61
CA HIS A 36 18.29 -18.77 -6.03
C HIS A 36 18.83 -17.36 -6.27
N THR A 37 19.64 -17.20 -7.31
CA THR A 37 20.04 -15.89 -7.83
C THR A 37 18.98 -15.35 -8.80
N LEU A 38 19.07 -14.06 -9.15
CA LEU A 38 18.19 -13.48 -10.18
C LEU A 38 18.36 -14.17 -11.54
N ILE A 39 19.57 -14.58 -11.87
CA ILE A 39 19.88 -15.28 -13.13
C ILE A 39 19.19 -16.65 -13.14
N ASP A 40 19.25 -17.39 -12.03
CA ASP A 40 18.63 -18.73 -11.92
C ASP A 40 17.13 -18.72 -12.19
N VAL A 41 16.43 -17.65 -11.78
CA VAL A 41 14.97 -17.55 -11.92
C VAL A 41 14.53 -16.75 -13.14
N SER A 42 15.45 -16.09 -13.85
CA SER A 42 15.17 -15.14 -14.93
C SER A 42 14.25 -15.72 -16.02
N HIS A 43 14.54 -16.94 -16.49
CA HIS A 43 13.73 -17.65 -17.50
C HIS A 43 12.28 -17.94 -17.08
N ARG A 44 11.94 -17.77 -15.79
CA ARG A 44 10.60 -17.98 -15.23
C ARG A 44 9.86 -16.68 -14.99
N LEU A 45 10.55 -15.54 -15.04
CA LEU A 45 9.99 -14.20 -14.80
C LEU A 45 9.50 -13.57 -16.10
N ARG A 46 8.51 -12.70 -15.98
CA ARG A 46 7.84 -11.97 -17.07
C ARG A 46 7.79 -10.48 -16.71
N PRO A 47 7.63 -9.56 -17.69
CA PRO A 47 7.50 -8.12 -17.41
C PRO A 47 6.45 -7.78 -16.34
N ARG A 48 5.35 -8.53 -16.30
CA ARG A 48 4.32 -8.44 -15.26
C ARG A 48 4.86 -8.69 -13.85
N ASP A 49 5.77 -9.65 -13.65
CA ASP A 49 6.27 -9.95 -12.30
C ASP A 49 7.24 -8.88 -11.81
N TYR A 50 8.02 -8.29 -12.71
CA TYR A 50 8.84 -7.12 -12.39
C TYR A 50 7.97 -5.91 -12.05
N THR A 51 6.80 -5.78 -12.68
CA THR A 51 5.79 -4.77 -12.30
C THR A 51 5.24 -5.05 -10.89
N ILE A 52 4.91 -6.31 -10.57
CA ILE A 52 4.52 -6.70 -9.20
C ILE A 52 5.63 -6.33 -8.21
N ALA A 53 6.89 -6.61 -8.53
CA ALA A 53 8.03 -6.25 -7.68
C ALA A 53 8.12 -4.74 -7.43
N ALA A 54 8.00 -3.93 -8.48
CA ALA A 54 8.04 -2.47 -8.39
C ALA A 54 6.88 -1.93 -7.54
N LEU A 55 5.65 -2.40 -7.77
CA LEU A 55 4.47 -1.98 -7.00
C LEU A 55 4.58 -2.37 -5.52
N LEU A 56 5.05 -3.59 -5.22
CA LEU A 56 5.23 -4.04 -3.84
C LEU A 56 6.37 -3.29 -3.14
N ASP A 57 7.44 -2.96 -3.85
CA ASP A 57 8.51 -2.14 -3.29
C ASP A 57 8.01 -0.71 -2.99
N GLU A 58 7.23 -0.13 -3.91
CA GLU A 58 6.71 1.23 -3.77
C GLU A 58 5.70 1.33 -2.63
N HIS A 59 4.69 0.46 -2.60
CA HIS A 59 3.53 0.54 -1.68
C HIS A 59 3.64 -0.37 -0.46
N GLY A 60 4.71 -1.16 -0.35
CA GLY A 60 4.97 -2.08 0.76
C GLY A 60 4.16 -3.38 0.70
N THR A 61 2.84 -3.29 0.52
CA THR A 61 1.97 -4.47 0.39
C THR A 61 0.75 -4.20 -0.48
N LEU A 62 0.32 -5.22 -1.22
CA LEU A 62 -0.92 -5.23 -2.01
C LEU A 62 -1.65 -6.56 -1.78
N THR A 63 -2.98 -6.55 -1.90
CA THR A 63 -3.78 -7.77 -1.77
C THR A 63 -3.77 -8.59 -3.07
N THR A 64 -4.27 -9.83 -2.99
CA THR A 64 -4.51 -10.65 -4.19
C THR A 64 -5.52 -9.95 -5.10
N GLU A 65 -6.53 -9.32 -4.53
CA GLU A 65 -7.58 -8.58 -5.23
C GLU A 65 -7.01 -7.36 -5.96
N HIS A 66 -6.15 -6.57 -5.30
CA HIS A 66 -5.43 -5.45 -5.93
C HIS A 66 -4.62 -5.89 -7.14
N LEU A 67 -3.74 -6.88 -6.94
CA LEU A 67 -2.86 -7.37 -8.02
C LEU A 67 -3.66 -8.00 -9.16
N THR A 68 -4.76 -8.69 -8.84
CA THR A 68 -5.66 -9.24 -9.85
C THR A 68 -6.26 -8.11 -10.68
N ALA A 69 -6.91 -7.14 -10.04
CA ALA A 69 -7.61 -6.05 -10.72
C ALA A 69 -6.69 -5.27 -11.67
N VAL A 70 -5.44 -5.04 -11.28
CA VAL A 70 -4.49 -4.26 -12.06
C VAL A 70 -3.82 -5.08 -13.17
N LEU A 71 -3.43 -6.33 -12.91
CA LEU A 71 -2.48 -7.06 -13.77
C LEU A 71 -3.02 -8.36 -14.40
N PHE A 72 -4.23 -8.81 -14.03
CA PHE A 72 -4.75 -10.10 -14.48
C PHE A 72 -6.24 -10.02 -14.85
N SER A 73 -6.63 -10.68 -15.94
CA SER A 73 -8.05 -10.83 -16.29
C SER A 73 -8.74 -11.97 -15.53
N ASN A 74 -7.98 -12.87 -14.91
CA ASN A 74 -8.50 -14.04 -14.20
C ASN A 74 -7.88 -14.18 -12.79
N PRO A 75 -8.69 -14.18 -11.71
CA PRO A 75 -8.21 -14.33 -10.33
C PRO A 75 -7.47 -15.63 -10.05
N THR A 76 -7.87 -16.75 -10.66
CA THR A 76 -7.20 -18.05 -10.49
C THR A 76 -5.80 -18.03 -11.08
N THR A 77 -5.65 -17.48 -12.29
CA THR A 77 -4.33 -17.28 -12.92
C THR A 77 -3.42 -16.39 -12.07
N CYS A 78 -3.98 -15.31 -11.50
CA CYS A 78 -3.25 -14.44 -10.57
C CYS A 78 -2.72 -15.24 -9.37
N ARG A 79 -3.59 -15.95 -8.65
CA ARG A 79 -3.21 -16.77 -7.49
C ARG A 79 -2.12 -17.77 -7.82
N HIS A 80 -2.27 -18.54 -8.90
CA HIS A 80 -1.23 -19.49 -9.33
C HIS A 80 0.10 -18.80 -9.62
N ARG A 81 0.08 -17.63 -10.28
CA ARG A 81 1.30 -16.87 -10.57
C ARG A 81 1.97 -16.35 -9.30
N LEU A 82 1.21 -15.76 -8.38
CA LEU A 82 1.75 -15.25 -7.10
C LEU A 82 2.31 -16.37 -6.23
N HIS A 83 1.67 -17.53 -6.20
CA HIS A 83 2.20 -18.72 -5.53
C HIS A 83 3.52 -19.22 -6.14
N LEU A 84 3.64 -19.22 -7.48
CA LEU A 84 4.89 -19.55 -8.14
C LEU A 84 5.99 -18.55 -7.78
N LEU A 85 5.73 -17.24 -7.87
CA LEU A 85 6.71 -16.20 -7.51
C LEU A 85 7.17 -16.33 -6.06
N ARG A 86 6.26 -16.69 -5.14
CA ARG A 86 6.61 -16.97 -3.76
C ARG A 86 7.48 -18.21 -3.59
N ARG A 87 7.21 -19.29 -4.31
CA ARG A 87 8.06 -20.49 -4.29
C ARG A 87 9.48 -20.21 -4.80
N LEU A 88 9.64 -19.25 -5.70
CA LEU A 88 10.94 -18.80 -6.18
C LEU A 88 11.67 -17.87 -5.18
N GLY A 89 11.01 -17.43 -4.09
CA GLY A 89 11.54 -16.40 -3.19
C GLY A 89 11.50 -14.99 -3.78
N PHE A 90 10.77 -14.80 -4.88
CA PHE A 90 10.65 -13.51 -5.56
C PHE A 90 9.74 -12.56 -4.80
N ILE A 91 8.62 -13.05 -4.26
CA ILE A 91 7.73 -12.31 -3.34
C ILE A 91 7.46 -13.15 -2.11
N ASP A 92 6.89 -12.57 -1.05
CA ASP A 92 6.35 -13.33 0.08
C ASP A 92 4.91 -12.89 0.36
N ARG A 93 4.28 -13.49 1.38
CA ARG A 93 2.91 -13.17 1.78
C ARG A 93 2.70 -13.33 3.28
N PHE A 94 1.66 -12.67 3.77
CA PHE A 94 1.08 -12.94 5.08
C PHE A 94 -0.45 -12.85 5.02
N ILE A 95 -1.09 -13.38 6.06
CA ILE A 95 -2.51 -13.19 6.36
C ILE A 95 -2.57 -12.79 7.82
N ARG A 96 -3.31 -11.73 8.13
CA ARG A 96 -3.44 -11.25 9.51
C ARG A 96 -4.80 -11.63 10.05
N ASN A 97 -4.92 -12.85 10.58
CA ASN A 97 -6.18 -13.40 11.11
C ASN A 97 -6.83 -12.48 12.16
N ARG A 98 -8.06 -12.06 11.91
CA ARG A 98 -8.92 -11.34 12.86
C ARG A 98 -10.33 -11.95 12.89
N PRO A 99 -11.00 -11.96 14.05
CA PRO A 99 -12.40 -12.39 14.11
C PRO A 99 -13.30 -11.47 13.26
N GLY A 100 -14.26 -12.04 12.53
CA GLY A 100 -15.39 -11.31 11.94
C GLY A 100 -15.35 -11.02 10.43
N ALA A 101 -14.25 -11.31 9.73
CA ALA A 101 -14.20 -11.27 8.25
C ALA A 101 -13.02 -12.10 7.73
N PRO A 102 -13.08 -12.63 6.48
CA PRO A 102 -11.91 -13.23 5.85
C PRO A 102 -10.85 -12.14 5.60
N ASP A 103 -9.66 -12.32 6.16
CA ASP A 103 -8.55 -11.39 5.92
C ASP A 103 -7.94 -11.59 4.53
N PRO A 104 -7.68 -10.51 3.79
CA PRO A 104 -7.09 -10.62 2.47
C PRO A 104 -5.65 -11.13 2.58
N VAL A 105 -5.25 -11.95 1.60
CA VAL A 105 -3.85 -12.35 1.45
C VAL A 105 -3.05 -11.14 0.98
N CYS A 106 -2.11 -10.69 1.82
CA CYS A 106 -1.24 -9.56 1.56
C CYS A 106 0.10 -10.05 1.04
N TRP A 107 0.57 -9.49 -0.07
CA TRP A 107 1.83 -9.83 -0.72
C TRP A 107 2.89 -8.79 -0.41
N LEU A 108 4.13 -9.25 -0.25
CA LEU A 108 5.29 -8.45 0.17
C LEU A 108 6.46 -8.64 -0.79
N PRO A 109 7.38 -7.67 -0.89
CA PRO A 109 8.67 -7.88 -1.54
C PRO A 109 9.40 -9.08 -0.92
N GLY A 110 9.90 -9.96 -1.78
CA GLY A 110 10.83 -11.03 -1.42
C GLY A 110 12.28 -10.54 -1.58
N LEU A 111 13.24 -11.38 -1.20
CA LEU A 111 14.66 -11.01 -1.31
C LEU A 111 15.07 -10.74 -2.77
N LEU A 112 14.62 -11.57 -3.70
CA LEU A 112 14.99 -11.42 -5.11
C LEU A 112 14.34 -10.19 -5.76
N SER A 113 13.06 -9.92 -5.51
CA SER A 113 12.43 -8.69 -6.03
C SER A 113 13.06 -7.44 -5.41
N SER A 114 13.33 -7.44 -4.11
CA SER A 114 13.99 -6.30 -3.45
C SER A 114 15.39 -6.04 -4.02
N ARG A 115 16.16 -7.10 -4.29
CA ARG A 115 17.46 -7.00 -4.96
C ARG A 115 17.32 -6.47 -6.39
N TYR A 116 16.36 -6.97 -7.15
CA TYR A 116 16.12 -6.53 -8.52
C TYR A 116 15.77 -5.03 -8.57
N VAL A 117 14.82 -4.58 -7.75
CA VAL A 117 14.38 -3.17 -7.74
C VAL A 117 15.51 -2.24 -7.34
N ALA A 118 16.27 -2.57 -6.30
CA ALA A 118 17.44 -1.78 -5.89
C ALA A 118 18.48 -1.65 -7.02
N LEU A 119 18.88 -2.78 -7.63
CA LEU A 119 19.85 -2.76 -8.72
C LEU A 119 19.34 -2.01 -9.96
N SER A 120 18.04 -2.08 -10.26
CA SER A 120 17.44 -1.33 -11.37
C SER A 120 17.44 0.19 -11.17
N ARG A 121 17.69 0.65 -9.94
CA ARG A 121 17.83 2.05 -9.54
C ARG A 121 19.29 2.42 -9.22
N ASP A 122 20.25 1.55 -9.55
CA ASP A 122 21.66 1.69 -9.18
C ASP A 122 21.90 1.82 -7.65
N GLU A 123 21.02 1.23 -6.85
CA GLU A 123 21.10 1.21 -5.39
C GLU A 123 21.72 -0.10 -4.87
N HIS A 124 22.23 -0.04 -3.64
CA HIS A 124 22.77 -1.22 -2.96
C HIS A 124 21.64 -2.18 -2.53
N PRO A 125 21.69 -3.47 -2.92
CA PRO A 125 20.66 -4.42 -2.53
C PRO A 125 20.56 -4.60 -1.01
N PRO A 126 19.35 -4.71 -0.45
CA PRO A 126 19.19 -4.98 0.97
C PRO A 126 19.64 -6.40 1.32
N THR A 127 20.09 -6.57 2.57
CA THR A 127 20.40 -7.89 3.10
C THR A 127 19.12 -8.70 3.35
N ALA A 128 19.23 -10.03 3.42
CA ALA A 128 18.09 -10.89 3.77
C ALA A 128 17.46 -10.51 5.12
N ARG A 129 18.28 -10.09 6.09
CA ARG A 129 17.83 -9.59 7.40
C ARG A 129 17.01 -8.30 7.25
N ALA A 130 17.50 -7.33 6.50
CA ALA A 130 16.80 -6.06 6.30
C ALA A 130 15.45 -6.25 5.59
N VAL A 131 15.38 -7.15 4.61
CA VAL A 131 14.12 -7.53 3.95
C VAL A 131 13.16 -8.16 4.97
N ARG A 132 13.63 -9.07 5.82
CA ARG A 132 12.80 -9.72 6.85
C ARG A 132 12.24 -8.71 7.86
N GLU A 133 13.09 -7.83 8.38
CA GLU A 133 12.66 -6.78 9.31
C GLU A 133 11.64 -5.82 8.66
N ARG A 134 11.78 -5.51 7.35
CA ARG A 134 10.79 -4.74 6.60
C ARG A 134 9.45 -5.48 6.51
N GLN A 135 9.47 -6.77 6.21
CA GLN A 135 8.26 -7.61 6.15
C GLN A 135 7.55 -7.65 7.51
N ASP A 136 8.29 -7.88 8.59
CA ASP A 136 7.75 -7.94 9.96
C ASP A 136 7.15 -6.58 10.38
N ARG A 137 7.77 -5.46 9.98
CA ARG A 137 7.22 -4.11 10.22
C ARG A 137 5.90 -3.88 9.51
N ILE A 138 5.75 -4.36 8.28
CA ILE A 138 4.49 -4.24 7.53
C ILE A 138 3.40 -5.12 8.17
N TYR A 139 3.73 -6.35 8.53
CA TYR A 139 2.83 -7.27 9.23
C TYR A 139 2.32 -6.68 10.56
N ALA A 140 3.24 -6.12 11.36
CA ALA A 140 2.96 -5.53 12.66
C ALA A 140 2.28 -4.14 12.57
N SER A 141 2.16 -3.55 11.38
CA SER A 141 1.67 -2.18 11.23
C SER A 141 0.21 -2.03 11.75
N PRO A 142 -0.05 -1.06 12.65
CA PRO A 142 -1.40 -0.75 13.09
C PRO A 142 -2.23 -0.09 11.97
N THR A 143 -1.58 0.58 11.03
CA THR A 143 -2.21 1.31 9.92
C THR A 143 -2.40 0.46 8.66
N LEU A 144 -2.14 -0.86 8.71
CA LEU A 144 -2.30 -1.73 7.53
C LEU A 144 -3.65 -1.57 6.81
N ARG A 145 -4.76 -1.49 7.56
CA ARG A 145 -6.09 -1.33 6.94
C ARG A 145 -6.25 0.04 6.26
N HIS A 146 -5.58 1.07 6.78
CA HIS A 146 -5.52 2.39 6.15
C HIS A 146 -4.73 2.34 4.85
N LEU A 147 -3.53 1.74 4.88
CA LEU A 147 -2.70 1.55 3.68
C LEU A 147 -3.45 0.79 2.57
N LEU A 148 -4.17 -0.29 2.92
CA LEU A 148 -4.96 -1.04 1.94
C LEU A 148 -6.09 -0.19 1.33
N ALA A 149 -6.77 0.62 2.14
CA ALA A 149 -7.83 1.51 1.67
C ALA A 149 -7.29 2.63 0.78
N VAL A 150 -6.09 3.15 1.06
CA VAL A 150 -5.39 4.10 0.19
C VAL A 150 -5.10 3.45 -1.15
N ASN A 151 -4.57 2.23 -1.13
CA ASN A 151 -4.28 1.47 -2.36
C ASN A 151 -5.56 1.15 -3.16
N ASP A 152 -6.72 0.93 -2.51
CA ASP A 152 -8.00 0.73 -3.20
C ASP A 152 -8.34 1.91 -4.13
N VAL A 153 -8.07 3.16 -3.71
CA VAL A 153 -8.36 4.36 -4.52
C VAL A 153 -7.53 4.35 -5.81
N PHE A 154 -6.22 4.15 -5.71
CA PHE A 154 -5.33 4.15 -6.88
C PHE A 154 -5.55 2.92 -7.77
N VAL A 155 -5.86 1.76 -7.18
CA VAL A 155 -6.26 0.57 -7.95
C VAL A 155 -7.53 0.84 -8.74
N ALA A 156 -8.52 1.53 -8.16
CA ALA A 156 -9.74 1.90 -8.87
C ALA A 156 -9.46 2.84 -10.06
N LEU A 157 -8.52 3.80 -9.93
CA LEU A 157 -8.07 4.64 -11.05
C LEU A 157 -7.41 3.80 -12.17
N LEU A 158 -6.53 2.86 -11.81
CA LEU A 158 -5.91 1.96 -12.80
C LEU A 158 -6.93 1.08 -13.51
N VAL A 159 -7.95 0.59 -12.78
CA VAL A 159 -9.05 -0.20 -13.38
C VAL A 159 -9.89 0.67 -14.31
N HIS A 160 -10.22 1.90 -13.92
CA HIS A 160 -10.94 2.85 -14.77
C HIS A 160 -10.18 3.10 -16.09
N ALA A 161 -8.89 3.42 -16.00
CA ALA A 161 -8.04 3.70 -17.16
C ALA A 161 -8.02 2.54 -18.18
N ARG A 162 -8.03 1.28 -17.72
CA ARG A 162 -8.05 0.12 -18.61
C ARG A 162 -9.28 0.03 -19.53
N HIS A 163 -10.39 0.67 -19.15
CA HIS A 163 -11.64 0.64 -19.89
C HIS A 163 -11.96 1.95 -20.61
N ARG A 164 -11.10 2.97 -20.48
CA ARG A 164 -11.33 4.30 -21.05
C ARG A 164 -10.10 4.75 -21.84
N PRO A 165 -10.10 4.62 -23.18
CA PRO A 165 -9.03 5.14 -24.01
C PRO A 165 -8.77 6.63 -23.73
N GLY A 166 -7.50 7.01 -23.64
CA GLY A 166 -7.09 8.38 -23.30
C GLY A 166 -6.97 8.66 -21.80
N ALA A 167 -7.45 7.77 -20.93
CA ALA A 167 -7.30 7.90 -19.48
C ALA A 167 -6.14 7.06 -18.95
N ALA A 168 -5.31 7.62 -18.06
CA ALA A 168 -4.22 6.89 -17.42
C ALA A 168 -3.85 7.45 -16.04
N LEU A 169 -3.43 6.58 -15.13
CA LEU A 169 -2.70 6.97 -13.93
C LEU A 169 -1.20 6.92 -14.25
N THR A 170 -0.62 8.05 -14.65
CA THR A 170 0.75 8.16 -15.16
C THR A 170 1.81 8.24 -14.06
N ARG A 171 1.40 8.51 -12.82
CA ARG A 171 2.26 8.42 -11.62
C ARG A 171 1.45 7.92 -10.44
N TRP A 172 2.04 7.02 -9.64
CA TRP A 172 1.50 6.59 -8.35
C TRP A 172 2.63 6.45 -7.33
N TRP A 173 2.65 7.34 -6.34
CA TRP A 173 3.62 7.32 -5.26
C TRP A 173 2.95 7.04 -3.92
N SER A 174 3.62 6.21 -3.12
CA SER A 174 3.30 5.97 -1.71
C SER A 174 3.52 7.23 -0.85
N GLU A 175 3.00 7.23 0.37
CA GLU A 175 3.34 8.20 1.42
C GLU A 175 4.85 8.44 1.54
N ARG A 176 5.66 7.36 1.51
CA ARG A 176 7.13 7.43 1.64
C ARG A 176 7.75 8.22 0.49
N THR A 177 7.45 7.82 -0.74
CA THR A 177 8.02 8.44 -1.95
C THR A 177 7.51 9.85 -2.12
N THR A 178 6.23 10.09 -1.83
CA THR A 178 5.64 11.44 -1.86
C THR A 178 6.34 12.34 -0.86
N ALA A 179 6.45 11.94 0.41
CA ALA A 179 7.12 12.76 1.41
C ALA A 179 8.56 13.09 0.98
N ALA A 180 9.32 12.13 0.45
CA ALA A 180 10.68 12.37 -0.03
C ALA A 180 10.72 13.35 -1.23
N ALA A 181 9.84 13.16 -2.23
CA ALA A 181 9.78 13.97 -3.44
C ALA A 181 9.43 15.45 -3.15
N PHE A 182 8.72 15.71 -2.06
CA PHE A 182 8.38 17.06 -1.59
C PHE A 182 9.22 17.49 -0.38
N GLY A 183 10.45 16.98 -0.26
CA GLY A 183 11.43 17.39 0.76
C GLY A 183 10.96 17.21 2.21
N HIS A 184 10.04 16.28 2.47
CA HIS A 184 9.39 16.03 3.75
C HIS A 184 8.59 17.23 4.31
N ARG A 185 8.16 18.16 3.47
CA ARG A 185 7.30 19.30 3.87
C ARG A 185 5.86 18.86 4.11
N ILE A 186 5.41 17.88 3.32
CA ILE A 186 4.09 17.25 3.42
C ILE A 186 4.26 15.75 3.57
N LYS A 187 3.18 15.11 4.03
CA LYS A 187 3.12 13.66 4.20
C LYS A 187 1.70 13.14 3.90
N PRO A 188 1.21 13.33 2.66
CA PRO A 188 -0.07 12.78 2.26
C PRO A 188 0.01 11.25 2.19
N ASP A 189 -1.14 10.59 2.24
CA ASP A 189 -1.23 9.14 2.17
C ASP A 189 -0.74 8.59 0.81
N GLY A 190 -0.84 9.41 -0.25
CA GLY A 190 -0.25 9.14 -1.55
C GLY A 190 -0.31 10.35 -2.49
N HIS A 191 0.37 10.22 -3.62
CA HIS A 191 0.37 11.20 -4.71
C HIS A 191 0.12 10.50 -6.04
N GLY A 192 -0.65 11.13 -6.91
CA GLY A 192 -0.88 10.63 -8.26
C GLY A 192 -0.85 11.73 -9.31
N VAL A 193 -0.67 11.31 -10.56
CA VAL A 193 -0.91 12.14 -11.74
C VAL A 193 -1.87 11.36 -12.63
N TRP A 194 -3.02 11.96 -12.88
CA TRP A 194 -4.09 11.39 -13.69
C TRP A 194 -4.19 12.14 -15.01
N THR A 195 -4.29 11.42 -16.11
CA THR A 195 -4.56 12.01 -17.43
C THR A 195 -5.90 11.52 -17.94
N ASP A 196 -6.67 12.39 -18.60
CA ASP A 196 -7.85 12.02 -19.41
C ASP A 196 -7.91 12.96 -20.63
N GLY A 197 -7.59 12.42 -21.81
CA GLY A 197 -7.37 13.22 -23.01
C GLY A 197 -6.15 14.13 -22.85
N ASP A 198 -6.33 15.42 -23.09
CA ASP A 198 -5.26 16.43 -22.98
C ASP A 198 -5.12 17.00 -21.56
N GLN A 199 -5.98 16.61 -20.62
CA GLN A 199 -5.94 17.10 -19.24
C GLN A 199 -5.02 16.24 -18.38
N GLU A 200 -4.14 16.89 -17.62
CA GLU A 200 -3.30 16.25 -16.60
C GLU A 200 -3.57 16.87 -15.22
N THR A 201 -3.97 16.03 -14.26
CA THR A 201 -4.28 16.40 -12.88
C THR A 201 -3.29 15.71 -11.95
N GLY A 202 -2.28 16.44 -11.47
CA GLY A 202 -1.52 16.03 -10.29
C GLY A 202 -2.36 16.21 -9.03
N PHE A 203 -2.29 15.31 -8.05
CA PHE A 203 -3.11 15.38 -6.83
C PHE A 203 -2.43 14.75 -5.61
N PHE A 204 -2.76 15.25 -4.43
CA PHE A 204 -2.44 14.63 -3.14
C PHE A 204 -3.66 13.91 -2.57
N LEU A 205 -3.48 12.73 -1.99
CA LEU A 205 -4.55 11.95 -1.39
C LEU A 205 -4.43 11.90 0.14
N GLU A 206 -5.55 12.16 0.82
CA GLU A 206 -5.73 12.01 2.26
C GLU A 206 -6.99 11.18 2.51
N LEU A 207 -6.83 10.00 3.10
CA LEU A 207 -7.95 9.12 3.42
C LEU A 207 -8.32 9.29 4.90
N ASP A 208 -9.57 9.62 5.20
CA ASP A 208 -10.07 9.65 6.57
C ASP A 208 -10.81 8.34 6.87
N ARG A 209 -10.44 7.68 7.97
CA ARG A 209 -11.17 6.51 8.47
C ARG A 209 -12.17 6.87 9.56
N GLY A 210 -12.36 8.16 9.84
CA GLY A 210 -13.25 8.67 10.89
C GLY A 210 -12.70 8.46 12.30
N THR A 211 -11.41 8.13 12.42
CA THR A 211 -10.76 7.84 13.72
C THR A 211 -10.20 9.09 14.39
N GLU A 212 -10.08 10.20 13.67
CA GLU A 212 -9.56 11.46 14.18
C GLU A 212 -10.64 12.57 14.19
N PRO A 213 -10.50 13.62 15.02
CA PRO A 213 -11.36 14.80 14.95
C PRO A 213 -11.17 15.57 13.64
N ILE A 214 -12.22 16.25 13.15
CA ILE A 214 -12.14 17.07 11.91
C ILE A 214 -11.06 18.16 12.00
N GLY A 215 -10.83 18.71 13.20
CA GLY A 215 -9.77 19.70 13.41
C GLY A 215 -8.42 19.23 12.91
N ARG A 216 -8.07 17.95 13.13
CA ARG A 216 -6.82 17.38 12.63
C ARG A 216 -6.74 17.31 11.12
N LEU A 217 -7.86 17.08 10.43
CA LEU A 217 -7.88 17.11 8.96
C LEU A 217 -7.61 18.53 8.45
N VAL A 218 -8.17 19.54 9.10
CA VAL A 218 -7.93 20.95 8.76
C VAL A 218 -6.49 21.36 9.08
N ASP A 219 -5.91 20.85 10.17
CA ASP A 219 -4.51 21.15 10.52
C ASP A 219 -3.52 20.68 9.45
N LYS A 220 -3.83 19.61 8.70
CA LYS A 220 -3.02 19.14 7.56
C LYS A 220 -2.90 20.18 6.44
N LEU A 221 -3.86 21.11 6.32
CA LEU A 221 -3.84 22.17 5.30
C LEU A 221 -2.68 23.13 5.51
N ALA A 222 -2.22 23.33 6.75
CA ALA A 222 -1.14 24.26 7.04
C ALA A 222 0.17 23.88 6.35
N SER A 223 0.54 22.59 6.34
CA SER A 223 1.74 22.10 5.66
C SER A 223 1.65 22.23 4.13
N HIS A 224 0.46 22.00 3.57
CA HIS A 224 0.22 22.15 2.13
C HIS A 224 0.27 23.61 1.69
N ARG A 225 -0.32 24.52 2.47
CA ARG A 225 -0.20 25.97 2.26
C ARG A 225 1.24 26.44 2.33
N LYS A 226 2.02 25.92 3.28
CA LYS A 226 3.46 26.22 3.37
C LYS A 226 4.22 25.72 2.14
N LEU A 227 3.97 24.48 1.69
CA LEU A 227 4.58 23.93 0.48
C LEU A 227 4.30 24.82 -0.74
N HIS A 228 3.05 25.23 -0.93
CA HIS A 228 2.66 26.13 -2.01
C HIS A 228 3.37 27.50 -1.88
N ALA A 229 3.42 28.09 -0.68
CA ALA A 229 4.09 29.37 -0.46
C ALA A 229 5.61 29.31 -0.76
N GLU A 230 6.21 28.12 -0.64
CA GLU A 230 7.61 27.84 -0.98
C GLU A 230 7.81 27.50 -2.48
N GLY A 231 6.78 27.66 -3.31
CA GLY A 231 6.85 27.43 -4.76
C GLY A 231 6.53 26.00 -5.21
N GLY A 232 5.92 25.19 -4.34
CA GLY A 232 5.39 23.89 -4.70
C GLY A 232 4.18 23.94 -5.64
N PRO A 233 3.71 22.77 -6.13
CA PRO A 233 2.62 22.69 -7.10
C PRO A 233 1.27 23.12 -6.51
N HIS A 234 0.36 23.53 -7.39
CA HIS A 234 -1.04 23.79 -7.05
C HIS A 234 -1.88 22.55 -7.35
N TYR A 235 -1.60 21.46 -6.64
CA TYR A 235 -2.37 20.23 -6.77
C TYR A 235 -3.58 20.23 -5.81
N PRO A 236 -4.74 19.70 -6.24
CA PRO A 236 -5.86 19.43 -5.34
C PRO A 236 -5.46 18.44 -4.25
N LEU A 237 -5.86 18.76 -3.03
CA LEU A 237 -5.83 17.86 -1.89
C LEU A 237 -7.17 17.11 -1.83
N LEU A 238 -7.13 15.83 -2.15
CA LEU A 238 -8.29 14.94 -2.21
C LEU A 238 -8.52 14.28 -0.85
N PHE A 239 -9.63 14.57 -0.20
CA PHE A 239 -10.08 13.86 0.99
C PHE A 239 -11.09 12.77 0.65
N VAL A 240 -10.75 11.52 0.94
CA VAL A 240 -11.69 10.39 0.89
C VAL A 240 -12.23 10.17 2.29
N LEU A 241 -13.51 10.48 2.49
CA LEU A 241 -14.14 10.50 3.81
C LEU A 241 -15.06 9.29 4.01
N PRO A 242 -15.25 8.82 5.25
CA PRO A 242 -15.98 7.59 5.52
C PRO A 242 -17.50 7.71 5.33
N SER A 243 -18.03 8.94 5.30
CA SER A 243 -19.46 9.18 5.11
C SER A 243 -19.78 10.59 4.63
N ARG A 244 -20.98 10.76 4.06
CA ARG A 244 -21.51 12.05 3.64
C ARG A 244 -21.66 13.04 4.80
N LEU A 245 -21.99 12.55 6.01
CA LEU A 245 -22.08 13.41 7.21
C LEU A 245 -20.69 13.96 7.59
N ARG A 246 -19.66 13.12 7.51
CA ARG A 246 -18.28 13.52 7.78
C ARG A 246 -17.80 14.53 6.73
N GLU A 247 -18.15 14.34 5.47
CA GLU A 247 -17.93 15.29 4.36
C GLU A 247 -18.59 16.64 4.64
N GLN A 248 -19.88 16.66 4.99
CA GLN A 248 -20.59 17.91 5.29
C GLN A 248 -19.97 18.68 6.46
N ASN A 249 -19.56 17.97 7.52
CA ASN A 249 -18.93 18.61 8.66
C ASN A 249 -17.54 19.18 8.32
N LEU A 250 -16.75 18.53 7.46
CA LEU A 250 -15.50 19.09 6.95
C LEU A 250 -15.76 20.35 6.12
N HIS A 251 -16.72 20.31 5.19
CA HIS A 251 -17.12 21.48 4.39
C HIS A 251 -17.59 22.66 5.25
N ARG A 252 -18.34 22.40 6.33
CA ARG A 252 -18.73 23.46 7.29
C ARG A 252 -17.50 24.11 7.93
N ARG A 253 -16.53 23.31 8.36
CA ARG A 253 -15.27 23.82 8.94
C ARG A 253 -14.42 24.60 7.94
N LEU A 254 -14.37 24.16 6.69
CA LEU A 254 -13.69 24.87 5.60
C LEU A 254 -14.40 26.19 5.26
N ALA A 255 -15.73 26.26 5.39
CA ALA A 255 -16.46 27.51 5.23
C ALA A 255 -16.20 28.49 6.40
N ASP A 256 -16.08 27.98 7.63
CA ASP A 256 -15.74 28.80 8.82
C ASP A 256 -14.28 29.31 8.76
N ARG A 257 -13.39 28.58 8.08
CA ARG A 257 -11.97 28.91 7.89
C ARG A 257 -11.53 28.66 6.45
N PRO A 258 -11.84 29.59 5.53
CA PRO A 258 -11.50 29.44 4.12
C PRO A 258 -9.98 29.36 3.89
N GLU A 259 -9.55 28.48 2.99
CA GLU A 259 -8.16 28.34 2.56
C GLU A 259 -8.06 28.65 1.05
N PRO A 260 -8.12 29.93 0.64
CA PRO A 260 -8.28 30.34 -0.77
C PRO A 260 -7.07 30.02 -1.64
N THR A 261 -5.94 29.68 -1.04
CA THR A 261 -4.70 29.28 -1.74
C THR A 261 -4.64 27.78 -2.04
N LEU A 262 -5.58 27.00 -1.48
CA LEU A 262 -5.60 25.55 -1.62
C LEU A 262 -6.84 25.09 -2.38
N ILE A 263 -6.67 24.06 -3.19
CA ILE A 263 -7.78 23.36 -3.84
C ILE A 263 -8.06 22.12 -2.99
N VAL A 264 -9.20 22.11 -2.30
CA VAL A 264 -9.61 20.97 -1.48
C VAL A 264 -10.83 20.33 -2.11
N ALA A 265 -10.71 19.05 -2.47
CA ALA A 265 -11.81 18.27 -3.02
C ALA A 265 -12.12 17.09 -2.09
N THR A 266 -13.39 16.73 -1.96
CA THR A 266 -13.82 15.65 -1.06
C THR A 266 -14.69 14.64 -1.78
N THR A 267 -14.64 13.40 -1.34
CA THR A 267 -15.59 12.35 -1.72
C THR A 267 -15.95 11.49 -0.52
N SER A 268 -17.00 10.68 -0.67
CA SER A 268 -17.42 9.67 0.28
C SER A 268 -18.09 8.51 -0.47
N PRO A 269 -18.22 7.31 0.13
CA PRO A 269 -18.84 6.16 -0.54
C PRO A 269 -20.23 6.44 -1.14
N GLU A 270 -21.03 7.30 -0.50
CA GLU A 270 -22.37 7.68 -0.94
C GLU A 270 -22.37 8.67 -2.12
N SER A 271 -21.20 9.03 -2.64
CA SER A 271 -21.00 9.92 -3.80
C SER A 271 -20.70 9.15 -5.07
N GLY A 272 -20.36 7.87 -4.97
CA GLY A 272 -19.91 7.01 -6.05
C GLY A 272 -18.63 6.26 -5.67
N SER A 273 -18.38 5.14 -6.32
CA SER A 273 -17.23 4.28 -6.05
C SER A 273 -16.04 4.52 -6.98
N ASP A 274 -16.22 5.31 -8.04
CA ASP A 274 -15.20 5.56 -9.06
C ASP A 274 -14.48 6.89 -8.81
N PRO A 275 -13.22 6.88 -8.34
CA PRO A 275 -12.47 8.09 -8.08
C PRO A 275 -12.07 8.87 -9.35
N ALA A 276 -12.18 8.31 -10.55
CA ALA A 276 -12.00 9.09 -11.78
C ALA A 276 -13.29 9.84 -12.18
N GLY A 277 -14.45 9.29 -11.79
CA GLY A 277 -15.76 9.82 -12.12
C GLY A 277 -16.16 11.10 -11.35
N PRO A 278 -17.38 11.61 -11.57
CA PRO A 278 -17.86 12.88 -11.02
C PRO A 278 -18.24 12.77 -9.54
N VAL A 279 -17.28 12.40 -8.69
CA VAL A 279 -17.48 12.14 -7.26
C VAL A 279 -16.87 13.24 -6.39
N TRP A 280 -16.08 14.16 -6.95
CA TRP A 280 -15.30 15.13 -6.18
C TRP A 280 -16.04 16.44 -5.96
N ARG A 281 -16.28 16.82 -4.71
CA ARG A 281 -16.89 18.10 -4.34
C ARG A 281 -15.81 19.07 -3.86
N LEU A 282 -15.64 20.20 -4.55
CA LEU A 282 -14.69 21.24 -4.13
C LEU A 282 -15.22 22.04 -2.93
N ALA A 283 -14.32 22.45 -2.05
CA ALA A 283 -14.62 23.43 -1.03
C ALA A 283 -15.10 24.73 -1.70
N GLY A 284 -16.26 25.24 -1.29
CA GLY A 284 -16.82 26.50 -1.80
C GLY A 284 -17.56 26.43 -3.14
N ASN A 285 -17.60 25.29 -3.85
CA ASN A 285 -18.28 25.18 -5.16
C ASN A 285 -19.79 24.81 -5.09
N GLY A 286 -20.39 24.89 -3.90
CA GLY A 286 -21.76 24.43 -3.67
C GLY A 286 -21.84 22.90 -3.52
N ARG A 287 -22.72 22.25 -4.30
CA ARG A 287 -22.95 20.79 -4.28
C ARG A 287 -22.58 20.09 -5.59
N HIS A 288 -22.02 20.82 -6.55
CA HIS A 288 -21.61 20.26 -7.83
C HIS A 288 -20.38 19.36 -7.65
N ARG A 289 -20.41 18.17 -8.26
CA ARG A 289 -19.29 17.23 -8.23
C ARG A 289 -18.62 17.18 -9.60
N LEU A 290 -17.30 17.13 -9.57
CA LEU A 290 -16.41 17.14 -10.72
C LEU A 290 -15.75 15.78 -10.88
N THR A 291 -15.36 15.45 -12.11
CA THR A 291 -14.46 14.32 -12.37
C THR A 291 -13.06 14.63 -11.83
N LEU A 292 -12.20 13.62 -11.72
CA LEU A 292 -10.81 13.88 -11.33
C LEU A 292 -10.07 14.75 -12.37
N ALA A 293 -10.38 14.57 -13.65
CA ALA A 293 -9.80 15.35 -14.74
C ALA A 293 -10.29 16.82 -14.75
N ASP A 294 -11.50 17.09 -14.25
CA ASP A 294 -12.06 18.45 -14.19
C ASP A 294 -11.59 19.24 -12.95
N LEU A 295 -10.83 18.64 -12.03
CA LEU A 295 -10.30 19.36 -10.88
C LEU A 295 -9.19 20.32 -11.32
N PRO A 296 -9.22 21.60 -10.87
CA PRO A 296 -8.11 22.52 -11.12
C PRO A 296 -6.82 21.92 -10.59
N SER A 297 -5.77 21.89 -11.40
CA SER A 297 -4.45 21.40 -11.03
C SER A 297 -3.38 22.10 -11.84
N SER A 298 -2.22 22.34 -11.22
CA SER A 298 -1.04 22.85 -11.93
C SER A 298 0.22 22.32 -11.28
N HIS A 299 1.12 21.80 -12.10
CA HIS A 299 2.45 21.39 -11.68
C HIS A 299 3.27 22.55 -11.12
N GLY A 300 2.95 23.79 -11.47
CA GLY A 300 3.79 24.94 -11.14
C GLY A 300 5.11 24.94 -11.93
N PRO A 301 5.99 25.93 -11.69
CA PRO A 301 7.28 26.00 -12.35
C PRO A 301 8.22 24.87 -11.85
N PRO A 302 9.14 24.38 -12.70
CA PRO A 302 10.17 23.44 -12.26
C PRO A 302 10.96 23.99 -11.07
N GLY A 303 11.18 23.15 -10.06
CA GLY A 303 11.87 23.56 -8.84
C GLY A 303 12.14 22.39 -7.90
N PRO A 304 12.91 22.60 -6.82
CA PRO A 304 13.33 21.53 -5.90
C PRO A 304 12.17 20.90 -5.11
N LEU A 305 11.02 21.57 -5.03
CA LEU A 305 9.80 21.09 -4.38
C LEU A 305 8.70 20.73 -5.39
N THR A 306 9.05 20.69 -6.67
CA THR A 306 8.12 20.46 -7.77
C THR A 306 8.65 19.33 -8.65
N PRO A 307 8.16 18.10 -8.46
CA PRO A 307 8.58 16.98 -9.29
C PRO A 307 8.17 17.13 -10.76
N GLY A 308 7.30 18.09 -11.06
CA GLY A 308 6.82 18.38 -12.41
C GLY A 308 5.78 17.35 -12.91
N PRO A 309 5.47 17.39 -14.22
CA PRO A 309 4.58 16.42 -14.87
C PRO A 309 5.12 15.00 -14.75
N ALA A 310 4.26 14.01 -14.96
CA ALA A 310 4.66 12.61 -14.95
C ALA A 310 5.65 12.32 -16.09
N ARG A 311 6.70 11.55 -15.79
CA ARG A 311 7.64 11.05 -16.80
C ARG A 311 7.33 9.59 -17.14
N PRO A 312 7.75 9.06 -18.31
CA PRO A 312 7.48 7.66 -18.66
C PRO A 312 7.93 6.65 -17.59
N GLU A 313 9.05 6.91 -16.91
CA GLU A 313 9.55 6.07 -15.82
C GLU A 313 8.66 6.06 -14.56
N ASP A 314 7.81 7.08 -14.38
CA ASP A 314 6.87 7.18 -13.27
C ASP A 314 5.64 6.29 -13.45
N HIS A 315 5.38 5.82 -14.68
CA HIS A 315 4.17 5.05 -14.98
C HIS A 315 4.17 3.73 -14.19
N PRO A 316 3.16 3.50 -13.32
CA PRO A 316 3.17 2.36 -12.39
C PRO A 316 3.16 1.00 -13.10
N LEU A 317 2.70 0.96 -14.35
CA LEU A 317 2.64 -0.25 -15.18
C LEU A 317 3.58 -0.20 -16.40
N ARG A 318 4.62 0.67 -16.40
CA ARG A 318 5.51 0.90 -17.56
C ARG A 318 5.97 -0.38 -18.25
N LEU A 319 6.45 -1.36 -17.49
CA LEU A 319 6.97 -2.63 -18.02
C LEU A 319 5.90 -3.53 -18.68
N VAL A 320 4.61 -3.24 -18.49
CA VAL A 320 3.52 -3.96 -19.16
C VAL A 320 3.01 -3.17 -20.37
N VAL A 321 2.96 -1.84 -20.28
CA VAL A 321 2.49 -0.95 -21.35
C VAL A 321 3.49 -0.88 -22.51
N ASP A 322 4.80 -0.84 -22.19
CA ASP A 322 5.88 -0.78 -23.19
C ASP A 322 5.99 -2.07 -24.02
N VAL A 323 5.43 -3.19 -23.53
CA VAL A 323 5.44 -4.48 -24.24
C VAL A 323 4.25 -4.61 -25.21
N THR A 324 3.23 -3.77 -25.02
CA THR A 324 2.01 -3.76 -25.85
C THR A 324 2.01 -2.65 -26.92
N SER A 325 3.04 -1.80 -26.92
CA SER A 325 3.27 -0.73 -27.89
C SER A 325 4.31 -1.18 -28.93
#